data_AF-A0AAE0G067-F1
#
_entry.id   AF-A0AAE0G067-F1
#
_cell.length_a   1.000
_cell.length_b   1.000
_cell.length_c   1.000
_cell.angle_alpha   90.00
_cell.angle_beta   90.00
_cell.angle_gamma   90.00
#
_symmetry.space_group_name_H-M   'P 1'
#
loop_
_entity.id
_entity.type
_entity.pdbx_description
1 polymer ?
#
loop_
_entity_poly.entity_id
_entity_poly.type
_entity_poly.pdbx_seq_one_letter_code
_entity_poly.pdbx_strand_id
1 'polypeptide(L)'
;MWLPLESNPDMLNGFARKAGLQEPWEFVDVFGLDDELLCMVPQPCVAVTLLFPTAKIRPHREPQRKQIEAEGQLLSDKLFFVKQVTAENLRIAVRYPVLQFSESC
;
A
#
# COMPACT_ATOMS: atom_id res chain seq x y z
N MET A 1 -2.71 10.65 -20.06
CA MET A 1 -3.11 11.35 -18.82
C MET A 1 -3.82 10.32 -17.95
N TRP A 2 -3.34 10.03 -16.74
CA TRP A 2 -3.98 9.05 -15.84
C TRP A 2 -4.86 9.81 -14.85
N LEU A 3 -6.06 9.30 -14.55
CA LEU A 3 -6.93 9.89 -13.53
C LEU A 3 -6.49 9.44 -12.13
N PRO A 4 -6.54 10.32 -11.12
CA PRO A 4 -6.25 9.93 -9.75
C PRO A 4 -7.28 8.91 -9.25
N LEU A 5 -6.78 7.90 -8.54
CA LEU A 5 -7.60 6.89 -7.87
C LEU A 5 -8.19 7.49 -6.58
N GLU A 6 -9.50 7.42 -6.41
CA GLU A 6 -10.14 7.60 -5.11
C GLU A 6 -9.81 6.44 -4.16
N SER A 7 -9.48 6.74 -2.90
CA SER A 7 -9.20 5.72 -1.88
C SER A 7 -10.50 5.19 -1.28
N ASN A 8 -11.31 4.53 -2.10
CA ASN A 8 -12.60 3.95 -1.74
C ASN A 8 -12.55 2.43 -1.99
N PRO A 9 -12.90 1.57 -1.01
CA PRO A 9 -12.95 0.12 -1.17
C PRO A 9 -13.72 -0.36 -2.40
N ASP A 10 -14.88 0.22 -2.74
CA ASP A 10 -15.69 -0.22 -3.88
C ASP A 10 -14.94 -0.09 -5.20
N MET A 11 -14.24 1.03 -5.36
CA MET A 11 -13.47 1.30 -6.56
C MET A 11 -12.16 0.51 -6.58
N LEU A 12 -11.48 0.40 -5.45
CA LEU A 12 -10.26 -0.41 -5.31
C LEU A 12 -10.51 -1.89 -5.55
N ASN A 13 -11.61 -2.43 -5.02
CA ASN A 13 -12.04 -3.81 -5.27
C ASN A 13 -12.36 -4.01 -6.75
N GLY A 14 -13.14 -3.12 -7.36
CA GLY A 14 -13.43 -3.20 -8.80
C GLY A 14 -12.17 -3.17 -9.68
N PHE A 15 -11.19 -2.35 -9.32
CA PHE A 15 -9.88 -2.32 -9.99
C PHE A 15 -9.08 -3.61 -9.74
N ALA A 16 -8.98 -4.06 -8.49
CA ALA A 16 -8.21 -5.23 -8.11
C ALA A 16 -8.76 -6.51 -8.75
N ARG A 17 -10.09 -6.68 -8.80
CA ARG A 17 -10.74 -7.80 -9.51
C ARG A 17 -10.35 -7.82 -11.00
N LYS A 18 -10.37 -6.67 -11.67
CA LYS A 18 -9.93 -6.56 -13.08
C LYS A 18 -8.43 -6.82 -13.26
N ALA A 19 -7.62 -6.51 -12.25
CA ALA A 19 -6.20 -6.81 -12.23
C ALA A 19 -5.87 -8.27 -11.87
N GLY A 20 -6.88 -9.10 -11.54
CA GLY A 20 -6.74 -10.53 -11.27
C GLY A 20 -6.78 -10.93 -9.78
N LEU A 21 -7.15 -10.03 -8.87
CA LEU A 21 -7.33 -10.39 -7.45
C LEU A 21 -8.50 -11.36 -7.27
N GLN A 22 -8.23 -12.55 -6.77
CA GLN A 22 -9.23 -13.59 -6.52
C GLN A 22 -9.86 -13.47 -5.13
N GLU A 23 -11.07 -14.00 -4.97
CA GLU A 23 -11.68 -14.21 -3.65
C GLU A 23 -10.80 -15.18 -2.83
N PRO A 24 -10.73 -15.05 -1.50
CA PRO A 24 -11.58 -14.23 -0.63
C PRO A 24 -11.03 -12.82 -0.33
N TRP A 25 -10.02 -12.34 -1.06
CA TRP A 25 -9.37 -11.06 -0.73
C TRP A 25 -10.16 -9.85 -1.23
N GLU A 26 -10.23 -8.81 -0.40
CA GLU A 26 -10.85 -7.52 -0.71
C GLU A 26 -10.22 -6.40 0.13
N PHE A 27 -10.42 -5.18 -0.34
CA PHE A 27 -10.17 -3.95 0.40
C PHE A 27 -11.39 -3.64 1.26
N VAL A 28 -11.12 -3.20 2.50
CA VAL A 28 -12.12 -2.74 3.47
C VAL A 28 -11.64 -1.42 4.07
N ASP A 29 -12.56 -0.62 4.58
CA ASP A 29 -12.22 0.60 5.29
C ASP A 29 -11.64 0.31 6.68
N VAL A 30 -10.67 1.12 7.08
CA VAL A 30 -10.12 1.15 8.44
C VAL A 30 -10.57 2.45 9.09
N PHE A 31 -11.50 2.35 10.04
CA PHE A 31 -12.10 3.51 10.68
C PHE A 31 -11.15 4.25 11.64
N GLY A 32 -10.15 3.55 12.17
CA GLY A 32 -9.14 4.13 13.04
C GLY A 32 -8.06 3.11 13.42
N LEU A 33 -7.06 3.58 14.17
CA LEU A 33 -5.91 2.79 14.60
C LEU A 33 -5.98 2.38 16.07
N ASP A 34 -7.10 2.69 16.74
CA ASP A 34 -7.37 2.25 18.10
C ASP A 34 -7.79 0.77 18.10
N ASP A 35 -7.43 0.03 19.14
CA ASP A 35 -7.65 -1.43 19.20
C ASP A 35 -9.13 -1.82 18.96
N GLU A 36 -10.07 -1.07 19.53
CA GLU A 36 -11.50 -1.29 19.34
C GLU A 36 -11.94 -1.14 17.87
N LEU A 37 -11.36 -0.18 17.15
CA LEU A 37 -11.67 0.06 15.75
C LEU A 37 -10.97 -0.95 14.83
N LEU A 38 -9.77 -1.37 15.19
CA LEU A 38 -9.02 -2.40 14.47
C LEU A 38 -9.68 -3.78 14.57
N CYS A 39 -10.39 -4.07 15.66
CA CYS A 39 -11.19 -5.29 15.79
C CYS A 39 -12.29 -5.42 14.73
N MET A 40 -12.70 -4.32 14.06
CA MET A 40 -13.66 -4.37 12.96
C MET A 40 -13.04 -4.83 11.63
N VAL A 41 -11.72 -4.85 11.51
CA VAL A 41 -11.03 -5.27 10.28
C VAL A 41 -11.02 -6.80 10.20
N PRO A 42 -11.59 -7.40 9.13
CA PRO A 42 -11.57 -8.85 8.92
C PRO A 42 -10.15 -9.41 8.95
N GLN A 43 -10.00 -10.57 9.58
CA GLN A 43 -8.73 -11.27 9.69
C GLN A 43 -8.73 -12.53 8.80
N PRO A 44 -7.61 -12.87 8.15
CA PRO A 44 -6.30 -12.23 8.25
C PRO A 44 -6.16 -10.96 7.38
N CYS A 45 -5.58 -9.89 7.94
CA CYS A 45 -5.20 -8.70 7.17
C CYS A 45 -3.77 -8.85 6.62
N VAL A 46 -3.63 -8.81 5.29
CA VAL A 46 -2.32 -8.95 4.63
C VAL A 46 -1.71 -7.63 4.23
N ALA A 47 -2.46 -6.61 3.84
CA ALA A 47 -1.87 -5.35 3.37
C ALA A 47 -2.69 -4.14 3.84
N VAL A 48 -2.00 -3.02 4.03
CA VAL A 48 -2.62 -1.73 4.37
C VAL A 48 -2.21 -0.70 3.34
N THR A 49 -3.21 0.06 2.88
CA THR A 49 -3.04 1.17 1.94
C THR A 49 -3.31 2.47 2.66
N LEU A 50 -2.34 3.39 2.67
CA LEU A 50 -2.50 4.68 3.34
C LEU A 50 -2.49 5.82 2.33
N LEU A 51 -3.55 6.63 2.35
CA LEU A 51 -3.62 7.91 1.65
C LEU A 51 -3.31 9.04 2.63
N PHE A 52 -2.30 9.85 2.33
CA PHE A 52 -1.89 10.97 3.19
C PHE A 52 -1.46 12.20 2.37
N PRO A 53 -1.59 13.41 2.94
CA PRO A 53 -1.16 14.64 2.28
C PRO A 53 0.37 14.68 2.16
N THR A 54 0.87 14.58 0.93
CA THR A 54 2.32 14.54 0.64
C THR A 54 3.07 15.74 1.21
N ALA A 55 2.46 16.92 1.28
CA ALA A 55 3.08 18.14 1.79
C ALA A 55 3.63 17.99 3.23
N LYS A 56 2.92 17.24 4.09
CA LYS A 56 3.33 17.03 5.49
C LYS A 56 4.50 16.04 5.62
N ILE A 57 4.64 15.10 4.69
CA ILE A 57 5.65 14.03 4.75
C ILE A 57 6.95 14.39 4.00
N ARG A 58 6.89 15.26 3.00
CA ARG A 58 8.07 15.75 2.26
C ARG A 58 9.26 16.13 3.15
N PRO A 59 9.13 16.92 4.22
CA PRO A 59 10.28 17.30 5.05
C PRO A 59 10.93 16.11 5.77
N HIS A 60 10.19 15.06 6.07
CA HIS A 60 10.69 13.87 6.76
C HIS A 60 11.29 12.82 5.80
N ARG A 61 10.97 12.90 4.51
CA ARG A 61 11.39 11.90 3.51
C ARG A 61 12.90 11.91 3.24
N GLU A 62 13.47 13.08 3.00
CA GLU A 62 14.91 13.21 2.71
C GLU A 62 15.80 12.79 3.90
N PRO A 63 15.54 13.20 5.16
CA PRO A 63 16.36 12.74 6.28
C PRO A 63 16.23 11.24 6.50
N GLN A 64 15.03 10.65 6.43
CA GLN A 64 14.85 9.19 6.53
C GLN A 64 15.61 8.45 5.44
N ARG A 65 15.56 8.96 4.20
CA ARG A 65 16.28 8.36 3.08
C ARG A 65 17.80 8.38 3.31
N LYS A 66 18.36 9.51 3.76
CA LYS A 66 19.79 9.61 4.08
C LYS A 66 20.19 8.68 5.22
N GLN A 67 19.34 8.53 6.23
CA GLN A 67 19.55 7.57 7.33
C GLN A 67 19.63 6.14 6.80
N ILE A 68 18.67 5.72 5.97
CA ILE A 68 18.65 4.37 5.39
C ILE A 68 19.86 4.14 4.46
N GLU A 69 20.30 5.16 3.72
CA GLU A 69 21.49 5.08 2.87
C GLU A 69 22.80 4.97 3.70
N ALA A 70 22.85 5.57 4.90
CA ALA A 70 24.02 5.56 5.77
C ALA A 70 24.10 4.30 6.66
N GLU A 71 22.98 3.90 7.25
CA GLU A 71 22.90 2.77 8.20
C GLU A 71 22.62 1.44 7.48
N GLY A 72 22.16 1.50 6.23
CA GLY A 72 21.68 0.34 5.50
C GLY A 72 20.32 -0.14 6.02
N GLN A 73 19.71 -1.08 5.31
CA GLN A 73 18.50 -1.78 5.76
C GLN A 73 18.57 -3.24 5.35
N LEU A 74 18.08 -4.13 6.21
CA LEU A 74 17.92 -5.53 5.88
C LEU A 74 16.62 -5.71 5.09
N LEU A 75 16.76 -6.11 3.82
CA LEU A 75 15.63 -6.37 2.93
C LEU A 75 15.49 -7.86 2.69
N SER A 76 14.24 -8.33 2.60
CA SER A 76 13.96 -9.70 2.18
C SER A 76 14.16 -9.83 0.67
N ASP A 77 14.74 -10.95 0.22
CA ASP A 77 14.91 -11.25 -1.21
C ASP A 77 13.57 -11.35 -1.97
N LYS A 78 12.47 -11.59 -1.24
CA LYS A 78 11.11 -11.66 -1.81
C LYS A 78 10.48 -10.28 -1.99
N LEU A 79 11.09 -9.20 -1.49
CA LEU A 79 10.52 -7.87 -1.53
C LEU A 79 10.40 -7.38 -2.97
N PHE A 80 9.17 -7.16 -3.42
CA PHE A 80 8.90 -6.49 -4.68
C PHE A 80 8.70 -4.98 -4.44
N PHE A 81 9.49 -4.15 -5.12
CA PHE A 81 9.41 -2.69 -5.02
C PHE A 81 9.46 -2.05 -6.40
N VAL A 82 8.55 -1.09 -6.65
CA VAL A 82 8.48 -0.34 -7.90
C VAL A 82 8.57 1.15 -7.62
N LYS A 83 9.45 1.85 -8.37
CA LYS A 83 9.60 3.29 -8.29
C LYS A 83 8.58 3.99 -9.20
N GLN A 84 7.73 4.82 -8.63
CA GLN A 84 6.87 5.71 -9.40
C GLN A 84 7.70 6.80 -10.11
N VAL A 85 7.57 6.90 -11.43
CA VAL A 85 8.32 7.87 -12.28
C VAL A 85 7.45 9.01 -12.78
N THR A 86 6.13 8.86 -12.76
CA THR A 86 5.17 9.87 -13.23
C THR A 86 4.77 10.85 -12.13
N ALA A 87 4.40 12.08 -12.54
CA ALA A 87 4.22 13.24 -11.68
C ALA A 87 2.86 13.36 -10.98
N GLU A 88 1.96 12.39 -11.14
CA GLU A 88 0.60 12.50 -10.61
C GLU A 88 0.57 12.47 -9.07
N ASN A 89 -0.19 13.41 -8.48
CA ASN A 89 -0.17 13.76 -7.05
C ASN A 89 -0.71 12.69 -6.10
N LEU A 90 -1.12 11.53 -6.60
CA LEU A 90 -1.60 10.44 -5.76
C LEU A 90 -0.47 9.45 -5.50
N ARG A 91 0.28 9.72 -4.43
CA ARG A 91 1.21 8.73 -3.87
C ARG A 91 0.45 7.85 -2.90
N ILE A 92 -0.11 6.77 -3.41
CA ILE A 92 -0.62 5.69 -2.58
C ILE A 92 0.60 4.90 -2.09
N ALA A 93 0.88 4.95 -0.79
CA ALA A 93 1.83 4.04 -0.19
C ALA A 93 1.11 2.72 0.10
N VAL A 94 1.18 1.77 -0.84
CA VAL A 94 0.79 0.39 -0.56
C VAL A 94 2.03 -0.32 -0.05
N ARG A 95 2.06 -0.65 1.24
CA ARG A 95 3.05 -1.60 1.76
C ARG A 95 2.46 -2.98 1.55
N TYR A 96 2.75 -3.59 0.39
CA TYR A 96 2.51 -5.01 0.20
C TYR A 96 3.54 -5.79 1.03
N PRO A 97 3.17 -6.62 2.01
CA PRO A 97 3.80 -7.92 2.06
C PRO A 97 3.23 -8.68 0.88
N VAL A 98 4.06 -8.81 -0.15
CA VAL A 98 3.99 -9.76 -1.26
C VAL A 98 2.80 -10.72 -1.09
N LEU A 99 1.68 -10.42 -1.75
CA LEU A 99 0.76 -11.47 -2.16
C LEU A 99 1.58 -12.33 -3.12
N GLN A 100 2.16 -13.42 -2.60
CA GLN A 100 2.70 -14.47 -3.44
C GLN A 100 1.51 -14.99 -4.24
N PHE A 101 1.33 -14.46 -5.45
CA PHE A 101 0.80 -15.28 -6.52
C PHE A 101 1.89 -16.31 -6.79
N SER A 102 1.87 -17.41 -6.04
CA SER A 102 2.49 -18.62 -6.56
C SER A 102 1.66 -19.00 -7.77
N GLU A 103 2.17 -18.70 -8.96
CA GLU A 103 1.86 -19.50 -10.13
C GLU A 103 2.27 -20.94 -9.77
N SER A 104 1.30 -21.70 -9.29
CA SER A 104 1.33 -23.16 -9.36
C SER A 104 0.52 -23.52 -10.59
N CYS A 105 1.21 -23.54 -11.72
CA CYS A 105 0.89 -24.38 -12.86
C CYS A 105 2.14 -25.21 -13.14
#